data_AF-A0A067Q9Y5-F1
#
_entry.id   AF-A0A067Q9Y5-F1
#
_cell.length_a   1.000
_cell.length_b   1.000
_cell.length_c   1.000
_cell.angle_alpha   90.00
_cell.angle_beta   90.00
_cell.angle_gamma   90.00
#
_symmetry.space_group_name_H-M   'P 1'
#
loop_
_entity.id
_entity.type
_entity.pdbx_description
1 polymer ?
#
loop_
_entity_poly.entity_id
_entity_poly.type
_entity_poly.pdbx_seq_one_letter_code
_entity_poly.pdbx_strand_id
1 'polypeptide(L)'
;MGQLDRALPPTSSLPPLTRLTDQSPNQITNALTNLRNVYFARPIPRATISIPKRSSPPQVKRLVHDYSVPDSGYASAEEDEEDGGQEEEEVVIGSDGEEEGYDPDVLRCDGFERAFAIKWLTGFISRSDLWLSATSDQEDDDEDLRADLLDEASSLLAKFAGDDLESPGDLNLTRTFSFPREGEKLLEVQLNDAPLSNEDHTSVGLQSWGSAIVMASRMCLEPRTFRLQVPDIEREDKALRVLELGAGTGLLSIVAAKLLDLSSQHPSSNKPEPTIVATDYHPDVLSNLVNNVTTNSPPTTSSPVQVTALDWQHPAYSSPLDEPFDIILAADVIYHPSHASWIKTCVEHLLVRLSPHSVPSSFSTKYRGGGVFWLTVPVRSTGRHEGMCDTVSSVFPLASDLNLSSARDELAILDVERVEKKEGVGRADEGGYLVFKIGWV
;
A
#
# COMPACT_ATOMS: atom_id res chain seq x y z
N MET A 1 38.95 -11.00 -24.25
CA MET A 1 38.26 -9.79 -23.78
C MET A 1 36.94 -9.76 -24.53
N GLY A 2 35.87 -10.26 -23.92
CA GLY A 2 34.58 -10.47 -24.59
C GLY A 2 33.87 -9.15 -24.89
N GLN A 3 33.28 -9.05 -26.08
CA GLN A 3 32.36 -7.98 -26.45
C GLN A 3 31.23 -7.89 -25.42
N LEU A 4 30.93 -6.69 -24.95
CA LEU A 4 29.69 -6.40 -24.24
C LEU A 4 28.55 -6.50 -25.27
N ASP A 5 27.72 -7.54 -25.17
CA ASP A 5 26.48 -7.63 -25.96
C ASP A 5 25.62 -6.40 -25.65
N ARG A 6 25.39 -5.58 -26.67
CA ARG A 6 24.57 -4.37 -26.59
C ARG A 6 23.09 -4.77 -26.59
N ALA A 7 22.28 -4.08 -25.77
CA ALA A 7 20.85 -4.37 -25.63
C ALA A 7 20.05 -3.95 -26.87
N LEU A 8 19.15 -4.83 -27.33
CA LEU A 8 18.28 -4.58 -28.49
C LEU A 8 16.83 -4.35 -28.04
N PRO A 9 16.04 -3.52 -28.75
CA PRO A 9 14.61 -3.37 -28.47
C PRO A 9 13.86 -4.72 -28.54
N PRO A 10 12.96 -5.03 -27.58
CA PRO A 10 12.11 -6.21 -27.62
C PRO A 10 11.43 -6.45 -28.96
N THR A 11 10.90 -5.41 -29.61
CA THR A 11 10.24 -5.52 -30.93
C THR A 11 11.15 -6.03 -32.06
N SER A 12 12.46 -5.79 -31.95
CA SER A 12 13.46 -6.22 -32.93
C SER A 12 14.13 -7.56 -32.58
N SER A 13 14.15 -7.90 -31.29
CA SER A 13 14.93 -9.03 -30.77
C SER A 13 14.10 -10.29 -30.50
N LEU A 14 12.79 -10.16 -30.25
CA LEU A 14 11.94 -11.27 -29.88
C LEU A 14 11.39 -12.01 -31.11
N PRO A 15 11.52 -13.35 -31.19
CA PRO A 15 11.08 -14.10 -32.35
C PRO A 15 9.55 -14.18 -32.46
N PRO A 16 8.97 -14.25 -33.66
CA PRO A 16 7.52 -14.34 -33.82
C PRO A 16 6.94 -15.64 -33.22
N LEU A 17 5.97 -15.51 -32.30
CA LEU A 17 5.31 -16.65 -31.65
C LEU A 17 4.49 -17.53 -32.61
N THR A 18 4.15 -17.04 -33.80
CA THR A 18 3.44 -17.82 -34.83
C THR A 18 4.29 -18.92 -35.45
N ARG A 19 5.62 -18.85 -35.31
CA ARG A 19 6.59 -19.84 -35.78
C ARG A 19 7.45 -20.36 -34.62
N LEU A 20 6.82 -20.52 -33.46
CA LEU A 20 7.53 -20.88 -32.23
C LEU A 20 8.20 -22.25 -32.34
N THR A 21 7.54 -23.23 -32.97
CA THR A 21 8.06 -24.58 -33.24
C THR A 21 9.33 -24.60 -34.07
N ASP A 22 9.59 -23.54 -34.84
CA ASP A 22 10.78 -23.41 -35.69
C ASP A 22 11.96 -22.77 -34.94
N GLN A 23 11.76 -22.32 -33.69
CA GLN A 23 12.79 -21.68 -32.88
C GLN A 23 13.63 -22.71 -32.12
N SER A 24 14.95 -22.63 -32.26
CA SER A 24 15.89 -23.42 -31.46
C SER A 24 15.98 -22.92 -30.01
N PRO A 25 16.36 -23.78 -29.04
CA PRO A 25 16.61 -23.35 -27.67
C PRO A 25 17.56 -22.15 -27.57
N ASN A 26 18.65 -22.15 -28.36
CA ASN A 26 19.62 -21.05 -28.40
C ASN A 26 18.99 -19.69 -28.79
N GLN A 27 18.03 -19.68 -29.72
CA GLN A 27 17.35 -18.45 -30.11
C GLN A 27 16.48 -17.90 -28.97
N ILE A 28 15.82 -18.79 -28.23
CA ILE A 28 15.04 -18.40 -27.05
C ILE A 28 15.96 -17.93 -25.92
N THR A 29 17.08 -18.62 -25.67
CA THR A 29 18.10 -18.18 -24.71
C THR A 29 18.58 -16.75 -24.98
N ASN A 30 18.88 -16.44 -26.25
CA ASN A 30 19.31 -15.09 -26.64
C ASN A 30 18.21 -14.05 -26.43
N ALA A 31 16.96 -14.38 -26.75
CA ALA A 31 15.81 -13.51 -26.54
C ALA A 31 15.58 -13.20 -25.04
N LEU A 32 15.60 -14.22 -24.18
CA LEU A 32 15.44 -14.05 -22.72
C LEU A 32 16.62 -13.29 -22.10
N THR A 33 17.84 -13.58 -22.57
CA THR A 33 19.06 -12.85 -22.14
C THR A 33 18.97 -11.38 -22.50
N ASN A 34 18.51 -11.05 -23.71
CA ASN A 34 18.30 -9.66 -24.12
C ASN A 34 17.27 -8.94 -23.22
N LEU A 35 16.12 -9.58 -22.95
CA LEU A 35 15.13 -9.03 -22.01
C LEU A 35 15.71 -8.80 -20.61
N ARG A 36 16.54 -9.73 -20.12
CA ARG A 36 17.23 -9.59 -18.84
C ARG A 36 18.19 -8.39 -18.84
N ASN A 37 18.94 -8.21 -19.91
CA ASN A 37 19.90 -7.12 -20.05
C ASN A 37 19.20 -5.76 -20.15
N VAL A 38 18.09 -5.69 -20.88
CA VAL A 38 17.26 -4.49 -20.99
C VAL A 38 16.64 -4.15 -19.62
N TYR A 39 15.86 -5.05 -19.03
CA TYR A 39 14.98 -4.68 -17.91
C TYR A 39 15.55 -4.98 -16.52
N PHE A 40 16.49 -5.91 -16.38
CA PHE A 40 16.89 -6.43 -15.06
C PHE A 40 18.41 -6.41 -14.80
N ALA A 41 19.20 -5.78 -15.68
CA ALA A 41 20.62 -5.55 -15.42
C ALA A 41 20.82 -4.40 -14.42
N ARG A 42 21.68 -4.61 -13.41
CA ARG A 42 22.03 -3.55 -12.44
C ARG A 42 22.57 -2.32 -13.17
N PRO A 43 22.11 -1.10 -12.83
CA PRO A 43 22.73 0.11 -13.36
C PRO A 43 24.20 0.14 -12.95
N ILE A 44 25.10 0.26 -13.92
CA ILE A 44 26.49 0.61 -13.64
C ILE A 44 26.45 2.07 -13.16
N PRO A 45 27.02 2.42 -11.99
CA PRO A 45 27.07 3.81 -11.55
C PRO A 45 27.84 4.63 -12.60
N ARG A 46 27.12 5.44 -13.40
CA ARG A 46 27.75 6.42 -14.27
C ARG A 46 28.40 7.47 -13.37
N ALA A 47 29.71 7.68 -13.54
CA ALA A 47 30.42 8.76 -12.88
C ALA A 47 29.70 10.08 -13.18
N THR A 48 29.30 10.80 -12.13
CA THR A 48 28.66 12.12 -12.20
C THR A 48 29.50 13.07 -13.05
N ILE A 49 29.01 13.41 -14.24
CA ILE A 49 29.54 14.52 -15.02
C ILE A 49 29.04 15.80 -14.33
N SER A 50 29.94 16.43 -13.57
CA SER A 50 29.71 17.75 -13.00
C SER A 50 29.67 18.81 -14.10
N ILE A 51 28.48 19.35 -14.37
CA ILE A 51 28.30 20.51 -15.24
C ILE A 51 28.68 21.77 -14.44
N PRO A 52 29.67 22.59 -14.87
CA PRO A 52 30.02 23.82 -14.16
C PRO A 52 28.88 24.84 -14.29
N LYS A 53 28.45 25.41 -13.17
CA LYS A 53 27.56 26.59 -13.13
C LYS A 53 28.18 27.73 -13.95
N ARG A 54 27.55 28.08 -15.09
CA ARG A 54 27.87 29.32 -15.80
C ARG A 54 27.34 30.51 -14.99
N SER A 55 28.27 31.31 -14.52
CA SER A 55 28.05 32.65 -14.00
C SER A 55 27.54 33.58 -15.11
N SER A 56 26.69 34.52 -14.70
CA SER A 56 26.13 35.64 -15.46
C SER A 56 27.20 36.42 -16.26
N PRO A 57 26.91 36.81 -17.52
CA PRO A 57 27.84 37.63 -18.30
C PRO A 57 27.76 39.13 -17.93
N PRO A 58 28.88 39.87 -17.92
CA PRO A 58 28.89 41.31 -17.73
C PRO A 58 28.62 42.08 -19.03
N GLN A 59 28.12 43.30 -18.82
CA GLN A 59 27.73 44.31 -19.79
C GLN A 59 28.78 44.59 -20.89
N VAL A 60 28.32 44.65 -22.15
CA VAL A 60 28.97 45.46 -23.19
C VAL A 60 27.93 46.39 -23.81
N LYS A 61 28.15 47.69 -23.59
CA LYS A 61 27.40 48.82 -24.15
C LYS A 61 27.67 48.94 -25.65
N ARG A 62 26.63 49.02 -26.48
CA ARG A 62 26.63 49.86 -27.69
C ARG A 62 25.24 50.45 -27.95
N LEU A 63 25.20 51.77 -27.78
CA LEU A 63 24.25 52.80 -28.23
C LEU A 63 23.92 52.60 -29.75
N VAL A 64 22.71 52.82 -30.30
CA VAL A 64 22.06 54.13 -30.54
C VAL A 64 20.66 53.95 -31.23
N HIS A 65 19.71 54.84 -30.86
CA HIS A 65 18.41 55.29 -31.45
C HIS A 65 17.28 54.28 -31.70
N ASP A 66 16.14 54.29 -30.99
CA ASP A 66 15.08 55.34 -30.82
C ASP A 66 14.23 55.53 -32.08
N TYR A 67 12.94 55.14 -32.02
CA TYR A 67 11.74 55.95 -32.35
C TYR A 67 10.45 55.11 -32.12
N SER A 68 9.54 55.67 -31.31
CA SER A 68 8.06 55.57 -31.33
C SER A 68 7.30 54.26 -30.99
N VAL A 69 6.51 54.36 -29.91
CA VAL A 69 5.34 53.58 -29.38
C VAL A 69 4.07 53.73 -30.28
N PRO A 70 2.85 53.21 -29.97
CA PRO A 70 2.34 51.94 -29.35
C PRO A 70 1.03 51.35 -30.00
N ASP A 71 0.56 50.19 -29.50
CA ASP A 71 -0.86 49.79 -29.25
C ASP A 71 -1.83 49.31 -30.39
N SER A 72 -2.81 48.50 -29.95
CA SER A 72 -4.04 47.99 -30.59
C SER A 72 -3.88 46.69 -31.40
N GLY A 73 -4.56 45.56 -31.15
CA GLY A 73 -5.88 45.33 -30.54
C GLY A 73 -6.70 44.46 -31.51
N TYR A 74 -7.43 43.45 -31.01
CA TYR A 74 -8.43 42.58 -31.69
C TYR A 74 -7.87 41.56 -32.73
N ALA A 75 -8.06 40.24 -32.65
CA ALA A 75 -9.23 39.35 -32.48
C ALA A 75 -9.99 39.01 -33.79
N SER A 76 -10.23 37.70 -33.97
CA SER A 76 -11.12 36.99 -34.93
C SER A 76 -10.54 36.74 -36.34
N ALA A 77 -10.43 35.52 -36.88
CA ALA A 77 -11.34 34.37 -37.10
C ALA A 77 -11.76 34.27 -38.59
N GLU A 78 -12.15 33.05 -39.00
CA GLU A 78 -12.62 32.56 -40.32
C GLU A 78 -11.48 32.00 -41.22
N GLU A 79 -11.35 30.69 -41.42
CA GLU A 79 -12.19 29.64 -42.06
C GLU A 79 -12.05 29.55 -43.60
N ASP A 80 -11.82 28.29 -44.01
CA ASP A 80 -12.06 27.60 -45.29
C ASP A 80 -11.04 27.54 -46.45
N GLU A 81 -10.50 26.32 -46.58
CA GLU A 81 -10.43 25.41 -47.76
C GLU A 81 -9.89 25.91 -49.11
N GLU A 82 -8.74 25.38 -49.57
CA GLU A 82 -8.63 24.33 -50.61
C GLU A 82 -7.18 24.17 -51.16
N ASP A 83 -6.77 22.90 -51.28
CA ASP A 83 -5.95 22.26 -52.32
C ASP A 83 -4.41 22.48 -52.44
N GLY A 84 -3.70 21.35 -52.28
CA GLY A 84 -2.75 20.84 -53.29
C GLY A 84 -1.30 21.33 -53.28
N GLY A 85 -0.38 20.54 -52.72
CA GLY A 85 1.05 20.69 -53.01
C GLY A 85 1.97 19.84 -52.15
N GLN A 86 2.50 18.76 -52.72
CA GLN A 86 3.52 17.87 -52.16
C GLN A 86 4.80 18.62 -51.81
N GLU A 87 5.32 18.46 -50.60
CA GLU A 87 6.77 18.47 -50.34
C GLU A 87 7.10 17.37 -49.31
N GLU A 88 7.75 16.33 -49.83
CA GLU A 88 8.36 15.23 -49.10
C GLU A 88 9.61 15.78 -48.40
N GLU A 89 9.60 15.90 -47.07
CA GLU A 89 10.87 16.02 -46.33
C GLU A 89 11.49 14.63 -46.17
N GLU A 90 12.45 14.36 -47.06
CA GLU A 90 13.44 13.30 -46.95
C GLU A 90 14.09 13.30 -45.55
N VAL A 91 13.71 12.35 -44.70
CA VAL A 91 14.58 11.93 -43.60
C VAL A 91 15.55 10.91 -44.20
N VAL A 92 16.77 11.37 -44.41
CA VAL A 92 17.91 10.61 -44.94
C VAL A 92 18.08 9.31 -44.14
N ILE A 93 17.74 8.18 -44.77
CA ILE A 93 18.19 6.85 -44.35
C ILE A 93 19.67 6.74 -44.74
N GLY A 94 20.54 7.06 -43.78
CA GLY A 94 21.95 6.69 -43.82
C GLY A 94 22.09 5.19 -43.60
N SER A 95 22.01 4.43 -44.68
CA SER A 95 22.48 3.04 -44.75
C SER A 95 24.01 3.06 -44.76
N ASP A 96 24.62 3.00 -43.60
CA ASP A 96 25.93 2.39 -43.40
C ASP A 96 25.86 1.54 -42.13
N GLY A 97 26.03 0.23 -42.32
CA GLY A 97 25.76 -0.79 -41.33
C GLY A 97 26.80 -0.83 -40.21
N GLU A 98 26.38 -0.35 -39.04
CA GLU A 98 26.78 -0.87 -37.74
C GLU A 98 25.49 -0.90 -36.90
N GLU A 99 25.10 -2.06 -36.34
CA GLU A 99 23.93 -2.17 -35.46
C GLU A 99 24.13 -1.28 -34.22
N GLU A 100 23.58 -0.06 -34.27
CA GLU A 100 23.59 0.89 -33.16
C GLU A 100 22.66 0.38 -32.05
N GLY A 101 23.23 -0.36 -31.10
CA GLY A 101 22.52 -0.77 -29.89
C GLY A 101 21.96 0.44 -29.12
N TYR A 102 20.72 0.31 -28.64
CA TYR A 102 20.01 1.37 -27.93
C TYR A 102 20.50 1.49 -26.47
N ASP A 103 20.43 2.70 -25.89
CA ASP A 103 20.70 2.89 -24.45
C ASP A 103 19.64 2.11 -23.65
N PRO A 104 20.02 1.12 -22.80
CA PRO A 104 19.06 0.33 -22.03
C PRO A 104 18.17 1.19 -21.12
N ASP A 105 18.63 2.38 -20.68
CA ASP A 105 17.80 3.30 -19.90
C ASP A 105 16.66 3.91 -20.73
N VAL A 106 16.85 4.08 -22.03
CA VAL A 106 15.80 4.54 -22.96
C VAL A 106 14.77 3.42 -23.19
N LEU A 107 15.24 2.19 -23.39
CA LEU A 107 14.36 1.03 -23.58
C LEU A 107 13.56 0.66 -22.32
N ARG A 108 14.11 0.89 -21.12
CA ARG A 108 13.38 0.73 -19.85
C ARG A 108 12.23 1.73 -19.70
N CYS A 109 12.43 2.96 -20.15
CA CYS A 109 11.42 4.02 -20.11
C CYS A 109 10.35 3.91 -21.21
N ASP A 110 10.56 3.04 -22.21
CA ASP A 110 9.62 2.85 -23.31
C ASP A 110 8.49 1.87 -22.92
N GLY A 111 7.33 2.43 -22.61
CA GLY A 111 6.14 1.66 -22.24
C GLY A 111 5.61 0.75 -23.35
N PHE A 112 5.87 1.07 -24.62
CA PHE A 112 5.47 0.22 -25.75
C PHE A 112 6.36 -1.03 -25.84
N GLU A 113 7.68 -0.86 -25.78
CA GLU A 113 8.64 -1.98 -25.77
C GLU A 113 8.41 -2.89 -24.55
N ARG A 114 8.14 -2.30 -23.38
CA ARG A 114 7.80 -3.05 -22.16
C ARG A 114 6.51 -3.85 -22.31
N ALA A 115 5.44 -3.22 -22.81
CA ALA A 115 4.17 -3.91 -23.04
C ALA A 115 4.31 -5.03 -24.09
N PHE A 116 5.14 -4.81 -25.10
CA PHE A 116 5.47 -5.83 -26.10
C PHE A 116 6.20 -7.03 -25.48
N ALA A 117 7.20 -6.79 -24.64
CA ALA A 117 7.93 -7.84 -23.93
C ALA A 117 7.01 -8.69 -23.02
N ILE A 118 6.13 -8.06 -22.23
CA ILE A 118 5.17 -8.75 -21.36
C ILE A 118 4.19 -9.59 -22.19
N LYS A 119 3.66 -9.02 -23.27
CA LYS A 119 2.75 -9.71 -24.19
C LYS A 119 3.42 -10.92 -24.84
N TRP A 120 4.69 -10.77 -25.23
CA TRP A 120 5.47 -11.86 -25.80
C TRP A 120 5.73 -12.97 -24.78
N LEU A 121 6.18 -12.66 -23.56
CA LEU A 121 6.44 -13.66 -22.50
C LEU A 121 5.17 -14.43 -22.13
N THR A 122 4.06 -13.72 -21.92
CA THR A 122 2.74 -14.34 -21.68
C THR A 122 2.36 -15.26 -22.85
N GLY A 123 2.58 -14.78 -24.07
CA GLY A 123 2.29 -15.53 -25.29
C GLY A 123 3.17 -16.77 -25.47
N PHE A 124 4.45 -16.70 -25.11
CA PHE A 124 5.40 -17.80 -25.15
C PHE A 124 5.01 -18.90 -24.15
N ILE A 125 4.77 -18.52 -22.89
CA ILE A 125 4.35 -19.45 -21.83
C ILE A 125 3.03 -20.14 -22.19
N SER A 126 2.06 -19.39 -22.77
CA SER A 126 0.77 -19.96 -23.15
C SER A 126 0.81 -20.98 -24.31
N ARG A 127 1.93 -21.05 -25.04
CA ARG A 127 2.13 -21.92 -26.22
C ARG A 127 3.34 -22.84 -26.05
N SER A 128 3.87 -22.96 -24.84
CA SER A 128 5.11 -23.69 -24.58
C SER A 128 4.93 -25.20 -24.79
N ASP A 129 3.72 -25.72 -24.64
CA ASP A 129 3.34 -27.11 -24.94
C ASP A 129 3.65 -27.50 -26.38
N LEU A 130 3.41 -26.60 -27.35
CA LEU A 130 3.72 -26.81 -28.76
C LEU A 130 5.23 -26.79 -29.04
N TRP A 131 5.99 -26.03 -28.26
CA TRP A 131 7.43 -25.88 -28.43
C TRP A 131 8.23 -26.99 -27.74
N LEU A 132 7.77 -27.43 -26.56
CA LEU A 132 8.31 -28.56 -25.83
C LEU A 132 8.10 -29.87 -26.58
N SER A 133 6.97 -30.02 -27.29
CA SER A 133 6.66 -31.23 -28.07
C SER A 133 7.26 -31.26 -29.48
N ALA A 134 7.94 -30.19 -29.93
CA ALA A 134 8.50 -30.08 -31.27
C ALA A 134 9.85 -30.82 -31.46
N THR A 135 10.24 -31.70 -30.54
CA THR A 135 11.51 -32.42 -30.58
C THR A 135 11.63 -33.27 -31.85
N SER A 136 12.60 -32.94 -32.70
CA SER A 136 13.17 -33.89 -33.67
C SER A 136 13.96 -34.97 -32.91
N ASP A 137 14.11 -36.17 -33.48
CA ASP A 137 14.77 -37.38 -32.92
C ASP A 137 16.27 -37.22 -32.48
N GLN A 138 16.62 -36.17 -31.72
CA GLN A 138 17.97 -35.87 -31.25
C GLN A 138 17.94 -35.41 -29.79
N GLU A 139 18.56 -36.24 -28.95
CA GLU A 139 19.16 -36.00 -27.62
C GLU A 139 18.25 -35.48 -26.49
N ASP A 140 18.12 -36.30 -25.42
CA ASP A 140 17.34 -36.03 -24.19
C ASP A 140 17.72 -34.67 -23.52
N ASP A 141 18.94 -34.17 -23.76
CA ASP A 141 19.44 -32.88 -23.23
C ASP A 141 18.65 -31.66 -23.74
N ASP A 142 17.96 -31.78 -24.88
CA ASP A 142 17.23 -30.69 -25.54
C ASP A 142 15.82 -30.49 -24.94
N GLU A 143 15.26 -31.49 -24.26
CA GLU A 143 13.97 -31.40 -23.55
C GLU A 143 14.14 -30.66 -22.22
N ASP A 144 15.15 -31.04 -21.44
CA ASP A 144 15.49 -30.39 -20.16
C ASP A 144 15.82 -28.90 -20.36
N LEU A 145 16.60 -28.56 -21.39
CA LEU A 145 16.92 -27.16 -21.71
C LEU A 145 15.68 -26.33 -22.07
N ARG A 146 14.70 -26.91 -22.78
CA ARG A 146 13.45 -26.21 -23.11
C ARG A 146 12.59 -25.99 -21.87
N ALA A 147 12.57 -26.93 -20.93
CA ALA A 147 11.89 -26.78 -19.65
C ALA A 147 12.53 -25.67 -18.80
N ASP A 148 13.86 -25.65 -18.71
CA ASP A 148 14.61 -24.59 -18.02
C ASP A 148 14.31 -23.19 -18.59
N LEU A 149 14.24 -23.07 -19.92
CA LEU A 149 13.92 -21.81 -20.59
C LEU A 149 12.46 -21.36 -20.35
N LEU A 150 11.53 -22.30 -20.19
CA LEU A 150 10.15 -21.98 -19.81
C LEU A 150 10.07 -21.45 -18.36
N ASP A 151 10.81 -22.07 -17.45
CA ASP A 151 10.92 -21.60 -16.06
C ASP A 151 11.59 -20.21 -16.00
N GLU A 152 12.62 -19.97 -16.80
CA GLU A 152 13.25 -18.65 -16.92
C GLU A 152 12.27 -17.59 -17.46
N ALA A 153 11.52 -17.90 -18.53
CA ALA A 153 10.52 -16.99 -19.08
C ALA A 153 9.41 -16.67 -18.06
N SER A 154 8.98 -17.66 -17.27
CA SER A 154 8.00 -17.50 -16.20
C SER A 154 8.54 -16.62 -15.07
N SER A 155 9.82 -16.82 -14.70
CA SER A 155 10.52 -15.98 -13.73
C SER A 155 10.65 -14.53 -14.19
N LEU A 156 11.00 -14.30 -15.47
CA LEU A 156 11.07 -12.96 -16.05
C LEU A 156 9.71 -12.28 -16.09
N LEU A 157 8.63 -12.98 -16.48
CA LEU A 157 7.28 -12.43 -16.46
C LEU A 157 6.83 -12.05 -15.04
N ALA A 158 7.15 -12.89 -14.04
CA ALA A 158 6.88 -12.59 -12.64
C ALA A 158 7.63 -11.33 -12.16
N LYS A 159 8.86 -11.11 -12.63
CA LYS A 159 9.62 -9.88 -12.34
C LYS A 159 8.99 -8.65 -12.97
N PHE A 160 8.46 -8.71 -14.19
CA PHE A 160 7.70 -7.57 -14.75
C PHE A 160 6.47 -7.20 -13.92
N ALA A 161 5.79 -8.19 -13.33
CA ALA A 161 4.68 -7.95 -12.41
C ALA A 161 5.14 -7.35 -11.06
N GLY A 162 6.40 -7.57 -10.67
CA GLY A 162 7.03 -6.93 -9.50
C GLY A 162 7.63 -5.54 -9.80
N ASP A 163 8.11 -5.33 -11.03
CA ASP A 163 8.84 -4.13 -11.48
C ASP A 163 7.92 -2.93 -11.78
N ASP A 164 6.59 -3.14 -11.87
CA ASP A 164 5.61 -2.04 -11.77
C ASP A 164 5.72 -1.28 -10.41
N LEU A 165 6.50 -1.80 -9.46
CA LEU A 165 6.78 -1.21 -8.15
C LEU A 165 8.25 -0.74 -7.98
N GLU A 166 9.12 -0.92 -8.98
CA GLU A 166 10.58 -0.74 -8.83
C GLU A 166 11.18 0.32 -9.78
N SER A 167 10.51 1.45 -10.02
CA SER A 167 11.21 2.64 -10.53
C SER A 167 12.12 3.24 -9.43
N PRO A 168 13.44 3.41 -9.63
CA PRO A 168 14.40 3.80 -8.58
C PRO A 168 14.28 5.24 -8.02
N GLY A 169 13.13 5.90 -8.20
CA GLY A 169 12.84 7.25 -7.69
C GLY A 169 11.48 7.40 -6.99
N ASP A 170 10.63 6.37 -7.00
CA ASP A 170 9.23 6.41 -6.52
C ASP A 170 8.97 5.32 -5.45
N LEU A 171 9.94 5.07 -4.55
CA LEU A 171 9.89 4.04 -3.51
C LEU A 171 8.81 4.27 -2.41
N ASN A 172 7.95 5.26 -2.59
CA ASN A 172 6.87 5.67 -1.68
C ASN A 172 5.55 5.72 -2.46
N LEU A 173 4.82 4.59 -2.50
CA LEU A 173 3.50 4.54 -3.14
C LEU A 173 2.51 5.30 -2.25
N THR A 174 2.33 6.58 -2.53
CA THR A 174 1.30 7.37 -1.85
C THR A 174 -0.08 6.94 -2.35
N ARG A 175 -0.86 6.28 -1.50
CA ARG A 175 -2.25 5.88 -1.79
C ARG A 175 -3.23 6.82 -1.12
N THR A 176 -4.28 7.19 -1.84
CA THR A 176 -5.43 7.91 -1.27
C THR A 176 -6.60 6.96 -1.08
N PHE A 177 -7.00 6.78 0.17
CA PHE A 177 -8.19 6.02 0.55
C PHE A 177 -9.37 6.97 0.69
N SER A 178 -10.50 6.62 0.09
CA SER A 178 -11.75 7.37 0.16
C SER A 178 -12.84 6.51 0.75
N PHE A 179 -13.36 6.89 1.92
CA PHE A 179 -14.38 6.13 2.62
C PHE A 179 -15.73 6.85 2.54
N PRO A 180 -16.80 6.18 2.07
CA PRO A 180 -18.14 6.74 2.10
C PRO A 180 -18.64 6.90 3.53
N ARG A 181 -19.41 7.97 3.75
CA ARG A 181 -20.13 8.25 4.99
C ARG A 181 -21.61 8.43 4.66
N GLU A 182 -22.49 7.95 5.53
CA GLU A 182 -23.94 8.03 5.31
C GLU A 182 -24.38 9.50 5.18
N GLY A 183 -24.86 9.89 3.99
CA GLY A 183 -25.39 11.23 3.72
C GLY A 183 -24.35 12.36 3.70
N GLU A 184 -23.06 12.06 3.68
CA GLU A 184 -21.98 13.04 3.80
C GLU A 184 -20.88 12.89 2.75
N LYS A 185 -19.93 13.85 2.72
CA LYS A 185 -18.75 13.80 1.84
C LYS A 185 -17.84 12.62 2.22
N LEU A 186 -17.15 12.09 1.21
CA LEU A 186 -16.09 11.09 1.40
C LEU A 186 -15.05 11.57 2.41
N LEU A 187 -14.66 10.67 3.31
CA LEU A 187 -13.53 10.86 4.21
C LEU A 187 -12.26 10.36 3.51
N GLU A 188 -11.35 11.27 3.22
CA GLU A 188 -10.09 10.98 2.52
C GLU A 188 -8.93 10.83 3.50
N VAL A 189 -8.10 9.82 3.26
CA VAL A 189 -6.84 9.56 3.98
C VAL A 189 -5.74 9.30 2.97
N GLN A 190 -4.63 10.02 3.07
CA GLN A 190 -3.45 9.81 2.23
C GLN A 190 -2.36 9.09 3.02
N LEU A 191 -1.92 7.93 2.56
CA LEU A 191 -0.89 7.15 3.24
C LEU A 191 0.28 6.91 2.29
N ASN A 192 1.48 6.99 2.84
CA ASN A 192 2.67 6.47 2.21
C ASN A 192 2.79 4.97 2.52
N ASP A 193 2.60 4.15 1.50
CA ASP A 193 2.91 2.72 1.58
C ASP A 193 4.28 2.47 0.95
N ALA A 194 5.12 1.73 1.67
CA ALA A 194 6.42 1.32 1.17
C ALA A 194 6.40 -0.16 0.75
N PRO A 195 7.24 -0.55 -0.22
CA PRO A 195 7.39 -1.95 -0.60
C PRO A 195 7.88 -2.79 0.59
N LEU A 196 7.46 -4.05 0.63
CA LEU A 196 7.89 -4.99 1.65
C LEU A 196 9.38 -5.31 1.48
N SER A 197 10.13 -5.26 2.57
CA SER A 197 11.51 -5.73 2.56
C SER A 197 11.57 -7.26 2.44
N ASN A 198 12.38 -7.75 1.52
CA ASN A 198 12.69 -9.18 1.41
C ASN A 198 13.64 -9.66 2.52
N GLU A 199 14.37 -8.74 3.17
CA GLU A 199 15.38 -9.05 4.18
C GLU A 199 14.83 -8.86 5.61
N ASP A 200 13.90 -7.93 5.79
CA ASP A 200 13.31 -7.61 7.09
C ASP A 200 11.80 -7.87 7.11
N HIS A 201 11.44 -9.07 7.58
CA HIS A 201 10.06 -9.51 7.73
C HIS A 201 9.30 -8.81 8.87
N THR A 202 9.96 -7.96 9.66
CA THR A 202 9.31 -7.18 10.73
C THR A 202 8.80 -5.81 10.24
N SER A 203 9.22 -5.38 9.05
CA SER A 203 8.81 -4.12 8.40
C SER A 203 7.46 -4.18 7.66
N VAL A 204 6.69 -5.26 7.80
CA VAL A 204 5.41 -5.46 7.06
C VAL A 204 4.34 -4.39 7.35
N GLY A 205 4.50 -3.63 8.43
CA GLY A 205 3.65 -2.49 8.78
C GLY A 205 3.85 -1.25 7.89
N LEU A 206 4.84 -1.26 6.98
CA LEU A 206 5.03 -0.18 6.00
C LEU A 206 3.94 -0.17 4.91
N GLN A 207 3.12 -1.21 4.84
CA GLN A 207 2.02 -1.34 3.90
C GLN A 207 0.67 -1.45 4.63
N SER A 208 -0.36 -0.81 4.09
CA SER A 208 -1.74 -0.90 4.55
C SER A 208 -2.39 -2.18 4.02
N TRP A 209 -2.83 -3.03 4.95
CA TRP A 209 -3.44 -4.33 4.67
C TRP A 209 -4.97 -4.27 4.53
N GLY A 210 -5.56 -5.28 3.87
CA GLY A 210 -7.00 -5.34 3.58
C GLY A 210 -7.88 -5.21 4.83
N SER A 211 -7.47 -5.83 5.94
CA SER A 211 -8.16 -5.76 7.23
C SER A 211 -8.34 -4.32 7.74
N ALA A 212 -7.31 -3.48 7.61
CA ALA A 212 -7.36 -2.08 8.03
C ALA A 212 -8.30 -1.26 7.13
N ILE A 213 -8.28 -1.51 5.81
CA ILE A 213 -9.16 -0.85 4.84
C ILE A 213 -10.63 -1.20 5.11
N VAL A 214 -10.91 -2.48 5.36
CA VAL A 214 -12.26 -2.97 5.69
C VAL A 214 -12.75 -2.33 6.99
N MET A 215 -11.93 -2.33 8.04
CA MET A 215 -12.29 -1.76 9.32
C MET A 215 -12.49 -0.24 9.25
N ALA A 216 -11.61 0.49 8.55
CA ALA A 216 -11.75 1.93 8.30
C ALA A 216 -13.06 2.27 7.55
N SER A 217 -13.40 1.49 6.52
CA SER A 217 -14.68 1.64 5.80
C SER A 217 -15.88 1.49 6.73
N ARG A 218 -15.84 0.52 7.65
CA ARG A 218 -16.91 0.32 8.63
C ARG A 218 -16.98 1.44 9.67
N MET A 219 -15.84 1.90 10.18
CA MET A 219 -15.78 3.03 11.10
C MET A 219 -16.43 4.29 10.48
N CYS A 220 -16.25 4.50 9.17
CA CYS A 220 -16.86 5.64 8.46
C CYS A 220 -18.36 5.47 8.22
N LEU A 221 -18.83 4.24 7.95
CA LEU A 221 -20.25 3.96 7.75
C LEU A 221 -21.03 3.93 9.07
N GLU A 222 -20.42 3.42 10.15
CA GLU A 222 -21.08 3.14 11.42
C GLU A 222 -20.31 3.72 12.63
N PRO A 223 -19.92 5.01 12.64
CA PRO A 223 -19.02 5.58 13.65
C PRO A 223 -19.54 5.45 15.09
N ARG A 224 -20.87 5.42 15.29
CA ARG A 224 -21.50 5.20 16.60
C ARG A 224 -21.28 3.79 17.15
N THR A 225 -21.22 2.78 16.28
CA THR A 225 -20.94 1.39 16.65
C THR A 225 -19.54 1.28 17.24
N PHE A 226 -18.59 1.97 16.62
CA PHE A 226 -17.19 2.03 17.07
C PHE A 226 -16.95 3.01 18.23
N ARG A 227 -18.00 3.66 18.77
CA ARG A 227 -17.92 4.71 19.81
C ARG A 227 -17.10 5.94 19.40
N LEU A 228 -16.92 6.17 18.10
CA LEU A 228 -16.22 7.33 17.52
C LEU A 228 -17.16 8.51 17.25
N GLN A 229 -18.46 8.31 17.41
CA GLN A 229 -19.47 9.35 17.45
C GLN A 229 -20.43 9.03 18.60
N VAL A 230 -20.37 9.81 19.67
CA VAL A 230 -21.21 9.63 20.86
C VAL A 230 -21.94 10.96 21.11
N PRO A 231 -23.27 10.96 21.32
CA PRO A 231 -24.03 12.15 21.68
C PRO A 231 -23.40 12.88 22.87
N ASP A 232 -23.48 14.21 22.86
CA ASP A 232 -22.83 15.03 23.88
C ASP A 232 -23.28 14.73 25.31
N ILE A 233 -24.48 14.21 25.50
CA ILE A 233 -25.06 13.95 26.82
C ILE A 233 -24.42 12.70 27.47
N GLU A 234 -23.72 11.88 26.68
CA GLU A 234 -23.19 10.58 27.10
C GLU A 234 -21.67 10.58 27.28
N ARG A 235 -20.97 11.68 26.98
CA ARG A 235 -19.53 11.79 27.27
C ARG A 235 -19.33 12.23 28.72
N GLU A 236 -18.60 11.42 29.47
CA GLU A 236 -18.09 11.76 30.81
C GLU A 236 -17.17 12.99 30.76
N ASP A 237 -16.86 13.58 31.92
CA ASP A 237 -15.94 14.73 32.03
C ASP A 237 -14.48 14.41 31.63
N LYS A 238 -14.19 13.16 31.24
CA LYS A 238 -12.86 12.70 30.81
C LYS A 238 -12.76 12.66 29.28
N ALA A 239 -11.58 13.00 28.76
CA ALA A 239 -11.27 12.86 27.34
C ALA A 239 -11.40 11.40 26.89
N LEU A 240 -12.03 11.17 25.73
CA LEU A 240 -12.04 9.85 25.09
C LEU A 240 -10.60 9.46 24.71
N ARG A 241 -10.20 8.24 25.05
CA ARG A 241 -8.87 7.70 24.73
C ARG A 241 -8.98 6.52 23.78
N VAL A 242 -8.31 6.63 22.64
CA VAL A 242 -8.26 5.59 21.58
C VAL A 242 -6.82 5.10 21.44
N LEU A 243 -6.64 3.78 21.37
CA LEU A 243 -5.36 3.14 21.09
C LEU A 243 -5.47 2.31 19.81
N GLU A 244 -4.47 2.35 18.95
CA GLU A 244 -4.27 1.40 17.86
C GLU A 244 -3.04 0.53 18.15
N LEU A 245 -3.23 -0.79 18.23
CA LEU A 245 -2.17 -1.78 18.36
C LEU A 245 -1.75 -2.26 16.97
N GLY A 246 -0.46 -2.16 16.65
CA GLY A 246 0.08 -2.60 15.35
C GLY A 246 -0.47 -1.72 14.23
N ALA A 247 -0.33 -0.42 14.42
CA ALA A 247 -0.94 0.59 13.57
C ALA A 247 -0.42 0.56 12.13
N GLY A 248 0.80 0.03 11.89
CA GLY A 248 1.42 0.03 10.58
C GLY A 248 1.48 1.44 10.01
N THR A 249 0.70 1.69 8.96
CA THR A 249 0.59 3.00 8.32
C THR A 249 -0.27 4.02 9.07
N GLY A 250 -1.04 3.59 10.08
CA GLY A 250 -1.87 4.45 10.94
C GLY A 250 -3.27 4.71 10.43
N LEU A 251 -3.74 3.92 9.46
CA LEU A 251 -5.03 4.15 8.80
C LEU A 251 -6.18 4.28 9.80
N LEU A 252 -6.28 3.41 10.81
CA LEU A 252 -7.41 3.45 11.74
C LEU A 252 -7.31 4.65 12.69
N SER A 253 -6.12 4.96 13.22
CA SER A 253 -5.90 6.14 14.06
C SER A 253 -6.24 7.44 13.33
N ILE A 254 -5.83 7.57 12.07
CA ILE A 254 -6.12 8.76 11.25
C ILE A 254 -7.62 8.86 10.95
N VAL A 255 -8.27 7.75 10.61
CA VAL A 255 -9.74 7.73 10.43
C VAL A 255 -10.45 8.10 11.73
N ALA A 256 -10.05 7.52 12.87
CA ALA A 256 -10.61 7.85 14.17
C ALA A 256 -10.48 9.35 14.49
N ALA A 257 -9.30 9.95 14.24
CA ALA A 257 -9.05 11.38 14.42
C ALA A 257 -10.02 12.24 13.60
N LYS A 258 -10.14 11.95 12.30
CA LYS A 258 -11.03 12.67 11.38
C LYS A 258 -12.51 12.52 11.77
N LEU A 259 -12.94 11.33 12.19
CA LEU A 259 -14.31 11.09 12.66
C LEU A 259 -14.62 11.88 13.93
N LEU A 260 -13.68 11.92 14.87
CA LEU A 260 -13.82 12.62 16.14
C LEU A 260 -13.80 14.14 15.97
N ASP A 261 -12.95 14.67 15.08
CA ASP A 261 -12.92 16.08 14.72
C ASP A 261 -14.27 16.53 14.14
N LEU A 262 -14.80 15.77 13.17
CA LEU A 262 -16.12 16.03 12.57
C LEU A 262 -17.25 15.99 13.61
N SER A 263 -17.15 15.14 14.64
CA SER A 263 -18.12 15.10 15.74
C SER A 263 -18.05 16.31 16.67
N SER A 264 -16.91 17.02 16.71
CA SER A 264 -16.62 18.11 17.63
C SER A 264 -16.97 19.51 17.07
N GLN A 265 -17.41 19.60 15.80
CA GLN A 265 -17.76 20.87 15.15
C GLN A 265 -19.08 21.50 15.67
N HIS A 266 -19.66 20.99 16.76
CA HIS A 266 -20.71 21.69 17.49
C HIS A 266 -20.10 22.59 18.59
N PRO A 267 -20.13 23.93 18.43
CA PRO A 267 -19.36 24.90 19.25
C PRO A 267 -19.86 25.10 20.69
N SER A 268 -20.72 24.22 21.20
CA SER A 268 -21.35 24.35 22.53
C SER A 268 -20.73 23.49 23.62
N SER A 269 -19.68 22.71 23.35
CA SER A 269 -19.11 21.79 24.34
C SER A 269 -17.73 22.25 24.83
N ASN A 270 -17.62 22.62 26.11
CA ASN A 270 -16.36 22.84 26.84
C ASN A 270 -15.63 21.51 27.11
N LYS A 271 -15.67 20.56 26.18
CA LYS A 271 -15.21 19.20 26.43
C LYS A 271 -13.72 19.04 26.15
N PRO A 272 -13.07 18.15 26.90
CA PRO A 272 -11.67 17.84 26.66
C PRO A 272 -11.49 17.14 25.31
N GLU A 273 -10.42 17.49 24.60
CA GLU A 273 -10.08 16.89 23.29
C GLU A 273 -9.76 15.39 23.45
N PRO A 274 -10.15 14.55 22.48
CA PRO A 274 -9.82 13.14 22.51
C PRO A 274 -8.31 12.92 22.35
N THR A 275 -7.79 11.89 23.00
CA THR A 275 -6.40 11.45 22.83
C THR A 275 -6.37 10.17 22.00
N ILE A 276 -5.58 10.15 20.93
CA ILE A 276 -5.41 8.96 20.08
C ILE A 276 -3.93 8.57 20.14
N VAL A 277 -3.66 7.29 20.38
CA VAL A 277 -2.30 6.75 20.45
C VAL A 277 -2.17 5.63 19.42
N ALA A 278 -1.30 5.81 18.44
CA ALA A 278 -0.97 4.81 17.44
C ALA A 278 0.34 4.12 17.83
N THR A 279 0.33 2.78 17.91
CA THR A 279 1.51 2.01 18.36
C THR A 279 1.95 0.99 17.34
N ASP A 280 3.27 0.84 17.21
CA ASP A 280 3.91 -0.22 16.44
C ASP A 280 5.25 -0.58 17.10
N TYR A 281 5.95 -1.58 16.57
CA TYR A 281 7.24 -2.03 17.07
C TYR A 281 8.40 -1.54 16.20
N HIS A 282 8.25 -1.65 14.88
CA HIS A 282 9.38 -1.50 13.97
C HIS A 282 9.78 -0.02 13.80
N PRO A 283 11.07 0.37 13.96
CA PRO A 283 11.49 1.77 13.88
C PRO A 283 11.12 2.48 12.58
N ASP A 284 11.27 1.80 11.43
CA ASP A 284 10.92 2.39 10.13
C ASP A 284 9.40 2.52 9.95
N VAL A 285 8.63 1.59 10.52
CA VAL A 285 7.16 1.67 10.53
C VAL A 285 6.72 2.86 11.37
N LEU A 286 7.29 3.03 12.56
CA LEU A 286 7.02 4.18 13.44
C LEU A 286 7.38 5.51 12.77
N SER A 287 8.51 5.58 12.05
CA SER A 287 8.91 6.76 11.28
C SER A 287 7.90 7.08 10.17
N ASN A 288 7.49 6.07 9.40
CA ASN A 288 6.48 6.23 8.34
C ASN A 288 5.11 6.62 8.92
N LEU A 289 4.72 6.02 10.05
CA LEU A 289 3.49 6.31 10.76
C LEU A 289 3.42 7.79 11.19
N VAL A 290 4.52 8.35 11.73
CA VAL A 290 4.60 9.79 12.05
C VAL A 290 4.38 10.65 10.80
N ASN A 291 4.98 10.28 9.66
CA ASN A 291 4.79 11.00 8.41
C ASN A 291 3.33 10.94 7.93
N ASN A 292 2.71 9.76 7.98
CA ASN A 292 1.32 9.56 7.59
C ASN A 292 0.35 10.35 8.47
N VAL A 293 0.56 10.34 9.79
CA VAL A 293 -0.21 11.15 10.73
C VAL A 293 -0.08 12.64 10.40
N THR A 294 1.15 13.11 10.13
CA THR A 294 1.43 14.50 9.79
C THR A 294 0.74 14.92 8.49
N THR A 295 0.83 14.11 7.44
CA THR A 295 0.20 14.35 6.13
C THR A 295 -1.32 14.52 6.23
N ASN A 296 -1.96 13.84 7.18
CA ASN A 296 -3.41 13.88 7.36
C ASN A 296 -3.90 14.89 8.40
N SER A 297 -3.00 15.63 9.04
CA SER A 297 -3.34 16.59 10.08
C SER A 297 -3.52 18.00 9.50
N PRO A 298 -4.45 18.81 10.03
CA PRO A 298 -4.60 20.20 9.59
C PRO A 298 -3.31 20.99 9.84
N PRO A 299 -2.90 21.92 8.95
CA PRO A 299 -1.65 22.67 9.11
C PRO A 299 -1.59 23.55 10.38
N THR A 300 -2.74 23.87 10.96
CA THR A 300 -2.90 24.87 12.03
C THR A 300 -3.06 24.28 13.42
N THR A 301 -3.14 22.96 13.55
CA THR A 301 -3.41 22.27 14.81
C THR A 301 -2.48 21.08 14.98
N SER A 302 -2.01 20.83 16.22
CA SER A 302 -1.32 19.57 16.52
C SER A 302 -2.27 18.41 16.23
N SER A 303 -1.76 17.33 15.63
CA SER A 303 -2.54 16.11 15.47
C SER A 303 -2.96 15.57 16.84
N PRO A 304 -4.21 15.09 17.02
CA PRO A 304 -4.60 14.38 18.23
C PRO A 304 -3.97 12.98 18.31
N VAL A 305 -3.31 12.52 17.23
CA VAL A 305 -2.66 11.21 17.15
C VAL A 305 -1.21 11.31 17.61
N GLN A 306 -0.89 10.63 18.71
CA GLN A 306 0.46 10.45 19.23
C GLN A 306 1.00 9.09 18.76
N VAL A 307 2.24 9.06 18.26
CA VAL A 307 2.90 7.82 17.83
C VAL A 307 3.88 7.38 18.92
N THR A 308 3.81 6.13 19.36
CA THR A 308 4.76 5.56 20.34
C THR A 308 5.06 4.09 20.05
N ALA A 309 6.24 3.64 20.43
CA ALA A 309 6.61 2.23 20.31
C ALA A 309 5.87 1.38 21.35
N LEU A 310 5.46 0.18 20.97
CA LEU A 310 4.98 -0.87 21.88
C LEU A 310 5.33 -2.25 21.34
N ASP A 311 6.20 -2.96 22.06
CA ASP A 311 6.48 -4.38 21.84
C ASP A 311 5.47 -5.23 22.64
N TRP A 312 4.61 -6.00 21.99
CA TRP A 312 3.64 -6.84 22.69
C TRP A 312 4.27 -8.00 23.45
N GLN A 313 5.46 -8.46 23.04
CA GLN A 313 6.18 -9.53 23.73
C GLN A 313 6.79 -9.02 25.04
N HIS A 314 7.26 -7.77 25.05
CA HIS A 314 7.89 -7.12 26.20
C HIS A 314 7.34 -5.70 26.42
N PRO A 315 6.06 -5.57 26.78
CA PRO A 315 5.40 -4.26 26.78
C PRO A 315 5.91 -3.35 27.90
N ALA A 316 6.12 -2.09 27.54
CA ALA A 316 6.46 -1.02 28.47
C ALA A 316 5.32 0.02 28.50
N TYR A 317 4.58 0.05 29.61
CA TYR A 317 3.40 0.90 29.78
C TYR A 317 3.75 2.27 30.39
N SER A 318 4.74 2.96 29.83
CA SER A 318 5.02 4.36 30.16
C SER A 318 4.06 5.29 29.43
N SER A 319 3.86 6.51 29.93
CA SER A 319 3.08 7.54 29.24
C SER A 319 3.39 7.61 27.74
N PRO A 320 2.37 7.63 26.86
CA PRO A 320 0.93 7.76 27.15
C PRO A 320 0.18 6.42 27.39
N LEU A 321 0.88 5.31 27.58
CA LEU A 321 0.32 3.96 27.77
C LEU A 321 0.16 3.58 29.26
N ASP A 322 0.39 4.50 30.18
CA ASP A 322 0.28 4.31 31.64
C ASP A 322 -1.16 4.36 32.16
N GLU A 323 -2.10 4.80 31.32
CA GLU A 323 -3.53 4.89 31.62
C GLU A 323 -4.34 4.04 30.63
N PRO A 324 -5.53 3.54 31.01
CA PRO A 324 -6.37 2.71 30.15
C PRO A 324 -7.20 3.49 29.11
N PHE A 325 -7.55 2.83 28.01
CA PHE A 325 -8.24 3.34 26.83
C PHE A 325 -9.69 2.87 26.75
N ASP A 326 -10.56 3.74 26.25
CA ASP A 326 -11.98 3.46 26.04
C ASP A 326 -12.20 2.60 24.79
N ILE A 327 -11.33 2.77 23.80
CA ILE A 327 -11.38 2.07 22.52
C ILE A 327 -9.96 1.59 22.20
N ILE A 328 -9.81 0.30 21.93
CA ILE A 328 -8.61 -0.27 21.33
C ILE A 328 -8.98 -0.78 19.93
N LEU A 329 -8.15 -0.48 18.93
CA LEU A 329 -8.30 -0.89 17.54
C LEU A 329 -7.09 -1.75 17.15
N ALA A 330 -7.30 -2.79 16.36
CA ALA A 330 -6.22 -3.53 15.72
C ALA A 330 -6.70 -4.20 14.44
N ALA A 331 -5.86 -4.23 13.41
CA ALA A 331 -6.17 -4.88 12.14
C ALA A 331 -4.97 -5.63 11.58
N ASP A 332 -5.17 -6.87 11.14
CA ASP A 332 -4.14 -7.77 10.58
C ASP A 332 -2.92 -8.04 11.47
N VAL A 333 -3.12 -7.95 12.79
CA VAL A 333 -2.06 -8.13 13.78
C VAL A 333 -1.79 -9.60 14.15
N ILE A 334 -2.59 -10.54 13.65
CA ILE A 334 -2.51 -11.97 13.98
C ILE A 334 -1.96 -12.76 12.78
N TYR A 335 -0.63 -12.83 12.68
CA TYR A 335 0.08 -13.59 11.64
C TYR A 335 1.13 -14.56 12.21
N HIS A 336 1.20 -14.68 13.53
CA HIS A 336 2.01 -15.66 14.24
C HIS A 336 1.20 -16.23 15.43
N PRO A 337 1.35 -17.53 15.78
CA PRO A 337 0.54 -18.19 16.81
C PRO A 337 0.52 -17.50 18.18
N SER A 338 1.61 -16.82 18.54
CA SER A 338 1.72 -16.12 19.84
C SER A 338 1.01 -14.77 19.90
N HIS A 339 0.65 -14.17 18.75
CA HIS A 339 0.18 -12.78 18.70
C HIS A 339 -1.14 -12.58 19.45
N ALA A 340 -2.09 -13.51 19.33
CA ALA A 340 -3.35 -13.41 20.05
C ALA A 340 -3.14 -13.32 21.57
N SER A 341 -2.24 -14.15 22.12
CA SER A 341 -1.90 -14.16 23.55
C SER A 341 -1.17 -12.90 24.01
N TRP A 342 -0.22 -12.39 23.22
CA TRP A 342 0.51 -11.15 23.54
C TRP A 342 -0.42 -9.93 23.49
N ILE A 343 -1.30 -9.87 22.48
CA ILE A 343 -2.29 -8.81 22.37
C ILE A 343 -3.31 -8.89 23.51
N LYS A 344 -3.79 -10.08 23.88
CA LYS A 344 -4.65 -10.24 25.07
C LYS A 344 -4.02 -9.61 26.30
N THR A 345 -2.74 -9.89 26.55
CA THR A 345 -2.01 -9.32 27.70
C THR A 345 -1.97 -7.79 27.65
N CYS A 346 -1.75 -7.20 26.47
CA CYS A 346 -1.79 -5.76 26.28
C CYS A 346 -3.20 -5.18 26.56
N VAL A 347 -4.24 -5.80 26.01
CA VAL A 347 -5.64 -5.36 26.15
C VAL A 347 -6.12 -5.50 27.60
N GLU A 348 -5.73 -6.55 28.33
CA GLU A 348 -6.06 -6.71 29.75
C GLU A 348 -5.50 -5.58 30.63
N HIS A 349 -4.36 -5.01 30.24
CA HIS A 349 -3.73 -3.89 30.92
C HIS A 349 -4.31 -2.55 30.47
N LEU A 350 -4.50 -2.39 29.16
CA LEU A 350 -4.77 -1.11 28.53
C LEU A 350 -6.25 -0.82 28.30
N LEU A 351 -7.18 -1.76 28.47
CA LEU A 351 -8.61 -1.53 28.24
C LEU A 351 -9.32 -1.11 29.54
N VAL A 352 -10.09 -0.02 29.50
CA VAL A 352 -10.91 0.43 30.64
C VAL A 352 -11.80 -0.71 31.16
N ARG A 353 -11.73 -0.99 32.46
CA ARG A 353 -12.56 -2.03 33.12
C ARG A 353 -13.99 -1.56 33.37
N LEU A 354 -14.87 -2.52 33.65
CA LEU A 354 -16.23 -2.21 34.13
C LEU A 354 -16.16 -1.48 35.48
N SER A 355 -16.84 -0.35 35.61
CA SER A 355 -16.94 0.36 36.89
C SER A 355 -18.10 -0.19 37.73
N PRO A 356 -17.84 -0.76 38.93
CA PRO A 356 -18.87 -1.36 39.78
C PRO A 356 -19.82 -0.33 40.44
N HIS A 357 -19.50 0.96 40.41
CA HIS A 357 -20.29 2.03 41.05
C HIS A 357 -21.22 2.79 40.09
N SER A 358 -21.35 2.30 38.86
CA SER A 358 -22.20 2.90 37.83
C SER A 358 -23.67 2.58 38.09
N VAL A 359 -24.30 3.21 39.09
CA VAL A 359 -25.74 3.04 39.39
C VAL A 359 -26.57 3.40 38.16
N PRO A 360 -27.44 2.51 37.63
CA PRO A 360 -28.23 2.79 36.44
C PRO A 360 -29.11 4.03 36.66
N SER A 361 -28.76 5.17 36.05
CA SER A 361 -29.75 6.20 35.81
C SER A 361 -30.59 5.74 34.62
N SER A 362 -31.91 5.87 34.71
CA SER A 362 -32.89 5.34 33.76
C SER A 362 -32.81 5.88 32.32
N PHE A 363 -31.73 6.59 31.97
CA PHE A 363 -31.57 7.35 30.73
C PHE A 363 -30.35 6.97 29.87
N SER A 364 -29.45 6.10 30.33
CA SER A 364 -28.30 5.66 29.50
C SER A 364 -28.11 4.15 29.59
N THR A 365 -28.69 3.44 28.60
CA THR A 365 -28.74 1.97 28.56
C THR A 365 -27.88 1.36 27.45
N LYS A 366 -27.04 2.13 26.75
CA LYS A 366 -26.26 1.61 25.60
C LYS A 366 -24.73 1.72 25.71
N TYR A 367 -24.20 2.59 26.58
CA TYR A 367 -22.75 2.85 26.69
C TYR A 367 -22.15 2.60 28.09
N ARG A 368 -22.91 2.01 29.02
CA ARG A 368 -22.45 1.63 30.37
C ARG A 368 -21.73 0.26 30.39
N GLY A 369 -20.71 0.10 29.57
CA GLY A 369 -19.80 -1.05 29.62
C GLY A 369 -18.38 -0.51 29.59
N GLY A 370 -17.39 -1.28 30.06
CA GLY A 370 -15.99 -0.89 29.98
C GLY A 370 -15.53 -0.56 28.55
N GLY A 371 -14.23 -0.43 28.36
CA GLY A 371 -13.65 -0.21 27.04
C GLY A 371 -14.05 -1.31 26.06
N VAL A 372 -13.96 -1.00 24.77
CA VAL A 372 -14.15 -1.97 23.68
C VAL A 372 -12.86 -2.16 22.91
N PHE A 373 -12.50 -3.42 22.65
CA PHE A 373 -11.43 -3.79 21.75
C PHE A 373 -12.03 -4.31 20.43
N TRP A 374 -11.72 -3.63 19.34
CA TRP A 374 -12.08 -4.04 17.99
C TRP A 374 -10.88 -4.64 17.28
N LEU A 375 -11.03 -5.88 16.80
CA LEU A 375 -9.99 -6.62 16.11
C LEU A 375 -10.50 -7.12 14.76
N THR A 376 -9.82 -6.78 13.67
CA THR A 376 -10.12 -7.34 12.33
C THR A 376 -9.01 -8.28 11.89
N VAL A 377 -9.36 -9.51 11.52
CA VAL A 377 -8.40 -10.55 11.08
C VAL A 377 -8.84 -11.11 9.72
N PRO A 378 -7.93 -11.29 8.75
CA PRO A 378 -8.27 -11.93 7.49
C PRO A 378 -8.49 -13.44 7.68
N VAL A 379 -9.45 -13.99 6.96
CA VAL A 379 -9.68 -15.44 6.89
C VAL A 379 -8.90 -15.99 5.71
N ARG A 380 -7.88 -16.80 5.99
CA ARG A 380 -7.08 -17.51 4.98
C ARG A 380 -7.35 -19.00 5.12
N SER A 381 -7.80 -19.61 4.03
CA SER A 381 -8.14 -21.05 3.97
C SER A 381 -6.97 -21.92 3.50
N THR A 382 -5.84 -21.31 3.12
CA THR A 382 -4.63 -22.01 2.67
C THR A 382 -3.38 -21.22 3.04
N GLY A 383 -2.23 -21.90 3.04
CA GLY A 383 -0.92 -21.29 3.21
C GLY A 383 -0.50 -21.14 4.68
N ARG A 384 0.64 -20.48 4.91
CA ARG A 384 1.29 -20.42 6.24
C ARG A 384 0.49 -19.72 7.34
N HIS A 385 -0.56 -18.99 6.97
CA HIS A 385 -1.43 -18.25 7.88
C HIS A 385 -2.83 -18.88 8.00
N GLU A 386 -3.03 -20.10 7.47
CA GLU A 386 -4.26 -20.86 7.65
C GLU A 386 -4.56 -21.07 9.14
N GLY A 387 -5.81 -20.91 9.54
CA GLY A 387 -6.24 -21.08 10.94
C GLY A 387 -5.74 -20.01 11.93
N MET A 388 -5.05 -18.95 11.48
CA MET A 388 -4.56 -17.90 12.40
C MET A 388 -5.70 -17.20 13.15
N CYS A 389 -6.87 -17.05 12.52
CA CYS A 389 -8.05 -16.48 13.19
C CYS A 389 -8.53 -17.33 14.38
N ASP A 390 -8.32 -18.65 14.36
CA ASP A 390 -8.78 -19.55 15.43
C ASP A 390 -8.00 -19.32 16.73
N THR A 391 -6.79 -18.75 16.64
CA THR A 391 -6.02 -18.34 17.81
C THR A 391 -6.68 -17.21 18.60
N VAL A 392 -7.51 -16.38 17.96
CA VAL A 392 -8.30 -15.35 18.65
C VAL A 392 -9.36 -16.03 19.51
N SER A 393 -10.14 -16.95 18.92
CA SER A 393 -11.20 -17.68 19.63
C SER A 393 -10.68 -18.63 20.70
N SER A 394 -9.42 -19.09 20.62
CA SER A 394 -8.82 -19.91 21.68
C SER A 394 -8.32 -19.10 22.87
N VAL A 395 -8.02 -17.82 22.66
CA VAL A 395 -7.44 -16.91 23.66
C VAL A 395 -8.51 -16.02 24.30
N PHE A 396 -9.54 -15.65 23.54
CA PHE A 396 -10.71 -14.90 24.02
C PHE A 396 -11.95 -15.80 23.97
N PRO A 397 -12.53 -16.21 25.12
CA PRO A 397 -13.75 -17.00 25.14
C PRO A 397 -14.94 -16.20 24.59
N LEU A 398 -15.97 -16.90 24.08
CA LEU A 398 -17.25 -16.27 23.75
C LEU A 398 -17.99 -15.89 25.04
N ALA A 399 -18.52 -14.67 25.09
CA ALA A 399 -19.27 -14.20 26.26
C ALA A 399 -20.51 -15.05 26.56
N SER A 400 -21.11 -15.66 25.53
CA SER A 400 -22.23 -16.60 25.66
C SER A 400 -21.88 -17.89 26.42
N ASP A 401 -20.61 -18.27 26.43
CA ASP A 401 -20.14 -19.55 26.95
C ASP A 401 -19.64 -19.42 28.40
N LEU A 402 -19.49 -18.18 28.88
CA LEU A 402 -19.00 -17.88 30.22
C LEU A 402 -20.11 -17.95 31.26
N ASN A 403 -19.79 -18.56 32.40
CA ASN A 403 -20.67 -18.58 33.55
C ASN A 403 -20.41 -17.33 34.41
N LEU A 404 -21.27 -16.32 34.26
CA LEU A 404 -21.18 -14.99 34.91
C LEU A 404 -21.24 -15.02 36.46
N SER A 405 -21.27 -16.20 37.08
CA SER A 405 -21.10 -16.39 38.53
C SER A 405 -19.64 -16.27 39.01
N SER A 406 -18.69 -16.19 38.08
CA SER A 406 -17.26 -15.94 38.35
C SER A 406 -17.04 -14.57 39.00
N ALA A 407 -16.28 -14.50 40.10
CA ALA A 407 -15.96 -13.25 40.78
C ALA A 407 -14.83 -12.43 40.10
N ARG A 408 -14.36 -12.83 38.91
CA ARG A 408 -13.28 -12.17 38.19
C ARG A 408 -13.73 -11.77 36.79
N ASP A 409 -13.57 -10.48 36.48
CA ASP A 409 -13.73 -9.94 35.14
C ASP A 409 -12.73 -10.62 34.18
N GLU A 410 -13.24 -11.06 33.03
CA GLU A 410 -12.45 -11.63 31.95
C GLU A 410 -12.76 -10.92 30.63
N LEU A 411 -11.78 -10.83 29.73
CA LEU A 411 -12.01 -10.36 28.37
C LEU A 411 -12.66 -11.47 27.54
N ALA A 412 -13.81 -11.17 26.95
CA ALA A 412 -14.55 -12.10 26.12
C ALA A 412 -14.94 -11.47 24.79
N ILE A 413 -15.12 -12.32 23.78
CA ILE A 413 -15.73 -11.97 22.51
C ILE A 413 -17.22 -11.71 22.76
N LEU A 414 -17.62 -10.47 22.60
CA LEU A 414 -19.00 -10.00 22.75
C LEU A 414 -19.81 -10.20 21.47
N ASP A 415 -19.14 -10.08 20.32
CA ASP A 415 -19.74 -10.23 18.99
C ASP A 415 -18.66 -10.56 17.95
N VAL A 416 -19.04 -11.31 16.91
CA VAL A 416 -18.19 -11.62 15.77
C VAL A 416 -19.00 -11.48 14.49
N GLU A 417 -18.51 -10.64 13.60
CA GLU A 417 -19.10 -10.48 12.28
C GLU A 417 -18.15 -10.98 11.19
N ARG A 418 -18.70 -11.70 10.22
CA ARG A 418 -17.97 -12.09 9.01
C ARG A 418 -18.23 -11.09 7.90
N VAL A 419 -17.16 -10.55 7.33
CA VAL A 419 -17.19 -9.59 6.23
C VAL A 419 -16.60 -10.22 4.98
N GLU A 420 -17.30 -10.11 3.86
CA GLU A 420 -16.82 -10.62 2.58
C GLU A 420 -15.67 -9.76 2.04
N LYS A 421 -14.78 -10.40 1.28
CA LYS A 421 -13.71 -9.69 0.58
C LYS A 421 -14.29 -8.87 -0.57
N LYS A 422 -13.92 -7.59 -0.64
CA LYS A 422 -14.27 -6.70 -1.74
C LYS A 422 -13.23 -6.79 -2.85
N GLU A 423 -13.66 -6.62 -4.09
CA GLU A 423 -12.75 -6.51 -5.24
C GLU A 423 -11.76 -5.36 -5.03
N GLY A 424 -10.47 -5.61 -5.34
CA GLY A 424 -9.40 -4.63 -5.16
C GLY A 424 -8.95 -4.40 -3.71
N VAL A 425 -9.52 -5.09 -2.72
CA VAL A 425 -9.11 -4.99 -1.31
C VAL A 425 -8.58 -6.34 -0.81
N GLY A 426 -7.40 -6.30 -0.17
CA GLY A 426 -6.78 -7.48 0.41
C GLY A 426 -6.03 -8.36 -0.58
N ARG A 427 -5.37 -9.40 -0.05
CA ARG A 427 -4.57 -10.32 -0.86
C ARG A 427 -5.43 -11.38 -1.55
N ALA A 428 -4.92 -11.96 -2.63
CA ALA A 428 -5.62 -13.02 -3.38
C ALA A 428 -6.00 -14.24 -2.52
N ASP A 429 -5.17 -14.58 -1.52
CA ASP A 429 -5.36 -15.72 -0.61
C ASP A 429 -6.37 -15.47 0.53
N GLU A 430 -6.90 -14.25 0.65
CA GLU A 430 -7.91 -13.91 1.66
C GLU A 430 -9.32 -14.24 1.16
N GLY A 431 -10.07 -15.03 1.93
CA GLY A 431 -11.45 -15.41 1.66
C GLY A 431 -12.50 -14.49 2.31
N GLY A 432 -12.07 -13.45 3.00
CA GLY A 432 -12.90 -12.53 3.78
C GLY A 432 -12.22 -12.13 5.08
N TYR A 433 -12.97 -11.52 5.99
CA TYR A 433 -12.48 -10.99 7.25
C TYR A 433 -13.43 -11.34 8.40
N LEU A 434 -12.89 -11.50 9.59
CA LEU A 434 -13.65 -11.53 10.84
C LEU A 434 -13.41 -10.23 11.59
N VAL A 435 -14.48 -9.58 12.03
CA VAL A 435 -14.45 -8.39 12.89
C VAL A 435 -14.96 -8.80 14.26
N PHE A 436 -14.06 -8.81 15.23
CA PHE A 436 -14.34 -9.15 16.62
C PHE A 436 -14.60 -7.90 17.44
N LYS A 437 -15.64 -7.95 18.25
CA LYS A 437 -15.89 -7.01 19.35
C LYS A 437 -15.58 -7.70 20.66
N ILE A 438 -14.57 -7.22 21.38
CA ILE A 438 -14.08 -7.81 22.62
C ILE A 438 -14.25 -6.80 23.76
N GLY A 439 -14.57 -7.27 24.96
CA GLY A 439 -14.68 -6.43 26.15
C GLY A 439 -14.74 -7.24 27.44
N TRP A 440 -14.70 -6.54 28.57
CA TRP A 440 -14.84 -7.14 29.90
C TRP A 440 -16.27 -7.64 30.13
N VAL A 441 -16.42 -8.85 30.68
CA VAL A 441 -17.71 -9.46 31.08
C VAL A 441 -17.73 -9.92 32.54
#